data_AF-A0A6M0S4M5-F1
#
_entry.id   AF-A0A6M0S4M5-F1
#
_cell.length_a   1.000
_cell.length_b   1.000
_cell.length_c   1.000
_cell.angle_alpha   90.00
_cell.angle_beta   90.00
_cell.angle_gamma   90.00
#
_symmetry.space_group_name_H-M   'P 1'
#
loop_
_entity.id
_entity.type
_entity.pdbx_description
1 polymer ?
#
loop_
_entity_poly.entity_id
_entity_poly.type
_entity_poly.pdbx_seq_one_letter_code
_entity_poly.pdbx_strand_id
1 'polypeptide(L)'
;MLLVASSALGLWAVALITRLPPLPNCDRISVFSADSERLYCARQSAVSGAEQDLVAGIQLISAWDETHPLYQDSQEVANRWSKGLLKLAQQRMQKGHIDRATQLLGYIPPRAEIYAEAQVASERWLQEWAKGEEISAVVIEAVGNQNWSGARKQLRDIKRLTSDYWLKDRHRYLGQHIQREEDARRTLIKAQTLASDGQMESLAEALTLIRQIEVQSHAWPEAKPLLTDWADVLLTYGLQKWEQDDLAGAIAIIQKVPADLATKSEAQDLVQFAHAQRLAAFQQDWEPTYGDVLNLMDAIQAVQDIGRESPFYQDAQAKLELWTKQLSDLQQLYGATLMAHLNQKASLKLAIEQAQIITTDRPQRQQAQTLISHWSKEIQRIEDRPALVRAQQLADSGDKASLQAAIVEARKIQQGRALRIDAQTKIAQWSKQIQVLEDQPLYSKALDLASKGKLRDAITEARKIQKGRALYSQAQDSIKNWTNRIQIAEDRPILDEAEELAYQGRLSDAIALAARIASGRALYREARNAISIWDAERAYIQSLQQPIDDDYYEEDGHYDHE
;
A
#
# COMPACT_ATOMS: atom_id res chain seq x y z
N MET A 1 16.00 -86.40 62.61
CA MET A 1 16.00 -85.02 62.07
C MET A 1 14.94 -84.90 60.97
N LEU A 2 13.65 -84.98 61.34
CA LEU A 2 12.50 -85.03 60.43
C LEU A 2 11.58 -83.80 60.56
N LEU A 3 12.05 -82.72 61.21
CA LEU A 3 11.26 -81.52 61.53
C LEU A 3 11.81 -80.22 60.91
N VAL A 4 12.89 -80.26 60.11
CA VAL A 4 13.49 -79.06 59.47
C VAL A 4 13.16 -78.98 57.97
N ALA A 5 12.75 -80.07 57.34
CA ALA A 5 12.45 -80.10 55.89
C ALA A 5 11.07 -79.52 55.53
N SER A 6 10.10 -79.55 56.45
CA SER A 6 8.71 -79.11 56.20
C SER A 6 8.52 -77.59 56.34
N SER A 7 9.37 -76.90 57.11
CA SER A 7 9.34 -75.44 57.26
C SER A 7 10.05 -74.70 56.11
N ALA A 8 11.06 -75.32 55.49
CA ALA A 8 11.78 -74.75 54.36
C ALA A 8 10.94 -74.71 53.06
N LEU A 9 10.09 -75.73 52.82
CA LEU A 9 9.21 -75.76 51.65
C LEU A 9 8.03 -74.78 51.77
N GLY A 10 7.50 -74.56 52.97
CA GLY A 10 6.43 -73.59 53.22
C GLY A 10 6.88 -72.14 52.96
N LEU A 11 8.09 -71.78 53.41
CA LEU A 11 8.67 -70.45 53.15
C LEU A 11 9.01 -70.23 51.67
N TRP A 12 9.41 -71.28 50.93
CA TRP A 12 9.69 -71.19 49.50
C TRP A 12 8.42 -71.04 48.65
N ALA A 13 7.35 -71.75 49.01
CA ALA A 13 6.04 -71.61 48.37
C ALA A 13 5.43 -70.22 48.62
N VAL A 14 5.52 -69.70 49.85
CA VAL A 14 5.07 -68.33 50.18
C VAL A 14 5.92 -67.30 49.42
N ALA A 15 7.24 -67.47 49.35
CA ALA A 15 8.12 -66.56 48.61
C ALA A 15 7.82 -66.52 47.09
N LEU A 16 7.40 -67.65 46.51
CA LEU A 16 7.01 -67.73 45.09
C LEU A 16 5.64 -67.07 44.82
N ILE A 17 4.69 -67.20 45.75
CA ILE A 17 3.35 -66.59 45.64
C ILE A 17 3.41 -65.07 45.90
N THR A 18 4.36 -64.58 46.70
CA THR A 18 4.54 -63.14 46.96
C THR A 18 5.37 -62.41 45.89
N ARG A 19 5.97 -63.13 44.92
CA ARG A 19 6.64 -62.50 43.77
C ARG A 19 5.59 -62.19 42.71
N LEU A 20 5.22 -60.92 42.60
CA LEU A 20 4.38 -60.43 41.51
C LEU A 20 5.02 -60.85 40.17
N PRO A 21 4.29 -61.56 39.29
CA PRO A 21 4.80 -61.89 37.97
C PRO A 21 5.18 -60.60 37.23
N PRO A 22 6.27 -60.60 36.44
CA PRO A 22 6.67 -59.43 35.68
C PRO A 22 5.54 -59.04 34.72
N LEU A 23 5.32 -57.73 34.53
CA LEU A 23 4.36 -57.24 33.56
C LEU A 23 4.73 -57.77 32.16
N PRO A 24 3.74 -58.17 31.35
CA PRO A 24 4.00 -58.74 30.03
C PRO A 24 4.66 -57.71 29.12
N ASN A 25 5.58 -58.17 28.27
CA ASN A 25 6.21 -57.31 27.27
C ASN A 25 5.29 -57.12 26.06
N CYS A 26 4.60 -55.98 26.03
CA CYS A 26 3.63 -55.67 24.98
C CYS A 26 4.27 -55.42 23.59
N ASP A 27 5.59 -55.31 23.49
CA ASP A 27 6.29 -55.19 22.20
C ASP A 27 6.40 -56.53 21.46
N ARG A 28 6.16 -57.65 22.16
CA ARG A 28 6.23 -59.01 21.60
C ARG A 28 4.89 -59.76 21.66
N ILE A 29 3.81 -59.07 22.00
CA ILE A 29 2.48 -59.68 22.12
C ILE A 29 1.94 -60.11 20.75
N SER A 30 1.23 -61.23 20.70
CA SER A 30 0.55 -61.71 19.50
C SER A 30 -0.82 -62.32 19.84
N VAL A 31 -1.60 -62.67 18.81
CA VAL A 31 -2.87 -63.39 18.98
C VAL A 31 -2.72 -64.79 19.59
N PHE A 32 -1.50 -65.33 19.65
CA PHE A 32 -1.18 -66.64 20.24
C PHE A 32 -0.64 -66.54 21.68
N SER A 33 -0.46 -65.33 22.20
CA SER A 33 -0.03 -65.12 23.59
C SER A 33 -1.13 -65.50 24.59
N ALA A 34 -0.78 -65.64 25.87
CA ALA A 34 -1.77 -65.98 26.90
C ALA A 34 -2.86 -64.90 26.99
N ASP A 35 -4.12 -65.31 27.24
CA ASP A 35 -5.26 -64.40 27.15
C ASP A 35 -5.21 -63.26 28.18
N SER A 36 -4.68 -63.49 29.38
CA SER A 36 -4.46 -62.43 30.37
C SER A 36 -3.42 -61.40 29.91
N GLU A 37 -2.35 -61.83 29.22
CA GLU A 37 -1.32 -60.95 28.66
C GLU A 37 -1.88 -60.15 27.48
N ARG A 38 -2.66 -60.80 26.60
CA ARG A 38 -3.34 -60.14 25.48
C ARG A 38 -4.29 -59.06 25.96
N LEU A 39 -5.10 -59.34 26.98
CA LEU A 39 -6.01 -58.36 27.56
C LEU A 39 -5.26 -57.19 28.22
N TYR A 40 -4.20 -57.48 28.98
CA TYR A 40 -3.38 -56.46 29.61
C TYR A 40 -2.75 -55.54 28.56
N CYS A 41 -2.12 -56.11 27.53
CA CYS A 41 -1.50 -55.31 26.47
C CYS A 41 -2.53 -54.58 25.63
N ALA A 42 -3.68 -55.18 25.32
CA ALA A 42 -4.78 -54.48 24.65
C ALA A 42 -5.30 -53.26 25.45
N ARG A 43 -5.29 -53.32 26.79
CA ARG A 43 -5.59 -52.16 27.64
C ARG A 43 -4.50 -51.10 27.59
N GLN A 44 -3.24 -51.53 27.53
CA GLN A 44 -2.08 -50.63 27.53
C GLN A 44 -1.84 -49.93 26.18
N SER A 45 -2.03 -50.63 25.06
CA SER A 45 -1.72 -50.11 23.71
C SER A 45 -2.42 -48.78 23.44
N ALA A 46 -3.68 -48.65 23.81
CA ALA A 46 -4.45 -47.49 23.46
C ALA A 46 -4.31 -46.29 24.42
N VAL A 47 -3.38 -46.35 25.39
CA VAL A 47 -2.97 -45.19 26.20
C VAL A 47 -2.38 -44.08 25.32
N SER A 48 -1.72 -44.44 24.20
CA SER A 48 -1.17 -43.47 23.26
C SER A 48 -2.23 -42.72 22.45
N GLY A 49 -3.44 -43.30 22.31
CA GLY A 49 -4.48 -42.82 21.39
C GLY A 49 -4.08 -42.88 19.91
N ALA A 50 -2.94 -43.49 19.58
CA ALA A 50 -2.44 -43.58 18.22
C ALA A 50 -3.23 -44.63 17.41
N GLU A 51 -3.35 -44.38 16.11
CA GLU A 51 -4.13 -45.22 15.18
C GLU A 51 -3.71 -46.69 15.21
N GLN A 52 -2.40 -46.93 15.12
CA GLN A 52 -1.83 -48.27 15.05
C GLN A 52 -2.07 -49.04 16.35
N ASP A 53 -1.93 -48.36 17.48
CA ASP A 53 -2.06 -48.99 18.80
C ASP A 53 -3.52 -49.30 19.14
N LEU A 54 -4.47 -48.46 18.71
CA LEU A 54 -5.91 -48.73 18.82
C LEU A 54 -6.32 -49.94 18.00
N VAL A 55 -5.84 -50.04 16.75
CA VAL A 55 -6.12 -51.18 15.87
C VAL A 55 -5.50 -52.45 16.43
N ALA A 56 -4.22 -52.42 16.81
CA ALA A 56 -3.53 -53.57 17.39
C ALA A 56 -4.20 -54.07 18.68
N GLY A 57 -4.56 -53.15 19.58
CA GLY A 57 -5.23 -53.46 20.83
C GLY A 57 -6.58 -54.15 20.62
N ILE A 58 -7.40 -53.69 19.67
CA ILE A 58 -8.68 -54.33 19.35
C ILE A 58 -8.47 -55.70 18.71
N GLN A 59 -7.52 -55.84 17.77
CA GLN A 59 -7.25 -57.10 17.09
C GLN A 59 -6.86 -58.21 18.08
N LEU A 60 -6.08 -57.88 19.12
CA LEU A 60 -5.67 -58.83 20.16
C LEU A 60 -6.84 -59.49 20.90
N ILE A 61 -8.01 -58.83 20.97
CA ILE A 61 -9.20 -59.32 21.71
C ILE A 61 -10.43 -59.55 20.80
N SER A 62 -10.29 -59.31 19.50
CA SER A 62 -11.41 -59.30 18.55
C SER A 62 -12.11 -60.64 18.38
N ALA A 63 -11.39 -61.75 18.56
CA ALA A 63 -11.89 -63.12 18.37
C ALA A 63 -12.57 -63.72 19.61
N TRP A 64 -12.65 -63.01 20.73
CA TRP A 64 -13.26 -63.53 21.97
C TRP A 64 -14.77 -63.34 21.95
N ASP A 65 -15.50 -64.46 22.00
CA ASP A 65 -16.96 -64.54 22.08
C ASP A 65 -17.47 -64.72 23.53
N GLU A 66 -18.80 -64.80 23.71
CA GLU A 66 -19.46 -64.88 25.02
C GLU A 66 -19.03 -66.08 25.87
N THR A 67 -18.44 -67.12 25.26
CA THR A 67 -17.95 -68.31 25.97
C THR A 67 -16.55 -68.13 26.55
N HIS A 68 -15.84 -67.07 26.16
CA HIS A 68 -14.48 -66.82 26.58
C HIS A 68 -14.42 -66.35 28.06
N PRO A 69 -13.53 -66.91 28.92
CA PRO A 69 -13.49 -66.56 30.36
C PRO A 69 -13.26 -65.07 30.65
N LEU A 70 -12.53 -64.37 29.78
CA LEU A 70 -12.25 -62.92 29.89
C LEU A 70 -13.17 -62.06 29.01
N TYR A 71 -14.29 -62.60 28.52
CA TYR A 71 -15.17 -61.88 27.59
C TYR A 71 -15.66 -60.55 28.17
N GLN A 72 -16.22 -60.57 29.38
CA GLN A 72 -16.74 -59.38 30.06
C GLN A 72 -15.65 -58.32 30.27
N ASP A 73 -14.48 -58.74 30.72
CA ASP A 73 -13.32 -57.86 30.95
C ASP A 73 -12.75 -57.26 29.65
N SER A 74 -12.90 -57.97 28.53
CA SER A 74 -12.50 -57.49 27.20
C SER A 74 -13.54 -56.57 26.57
N GLN A 75 -14.79 -56.61 27.03
CA GLN A 75 -15.87 -55.82 26.48
C GLN A 75 -15.67 -54.32 26.73
N GLU A 76 -15.20 -53.95 27.93
CA GLU A 76 -14.82 -52.57 28.25
C GLU A 76 -13.75 -52.03 27.29
N VAL A 77 -12.76 -52.88 26.99
CA VAL A 77 -11.62 -52.58 26.11
C VAL A 77 -12.09 -52.43 24.67
N ALA A 78 -12.92 -53.37 24.19
CA ALA A 78 -13.54 -53.31 22.87
C ALA A 78 -14.39 -52.04 22.72
N ASN A 79 -15.23 -51.69 23.70
CA ASN A 79 -16.09 -50.52 23.67
C ASN A 79 -15.30 -49.19 23.66
N ARG A 80 -14.32 -49.06 24.56
CA ARG A 80 -13.52 -47.82 24.69
C ARG A 80 -12.69 -47.55 23.44
N TRP A 81 -12.02 -48.56 22.90
CA TRP A 81 -11.15 -48.38 21.73
C TRP A 81 -11.92 -48.23 20.44
N SER A 82 -13.07 -48.90 20.32
CA SER A 82 -13.98 -48.70 19.19
C SER A 82 -14.44 -47.24 19.10
N LYS A 83 -14.77 -46.60 20.23
CA LYS A 83 -15.08 -45.16 20.29
C LYS A 83 -13.90 -44.29 19.81
N GLY A 84 -12.67 -44.68 20.16
CA GLY A 84 -11.44 -44.04 19.67
C GLY A 84 -11.25 -44.17 18.16
N LEU A 85 -11.45 -45.39 17.61
CA LEU A 85 -11.38 -45.64 16.17
C LEU A 85 -12.46 -44.87 15.39
N LEU A 86 -13.71 -44.82 15.90
CA LEU A 86 -14.79 -44.04 15.28
C LEU A 86 -14.43 -42.55 15.23
N LYS A 87 -13.89 -41.99 16.32
CA LYS A 87 -13.43 -40.59 16.37
C LYS A 87 -12.31 -40.33 15.37
N LEU A 88 -11.34 -41.24 15.25
CA LEU A 88 -10.25 -41.10 14.29
C LEU A 88 -10.75 -41.24 12.85
N ALA A 89 -11.63 -42.19 12.58
CA ALA A 89 -12.28 -42.37 11.28
C ALA A 89 -13.05 -41.10 10.87
N GLN A 90 -13.80 -40.48 11.80
CA GLN A 90 -14.44 -39.19 11.58
C GLN A 90 -13.43 -38.12 11.17
N GLN A 91 -12.31 -38.00 11.88
CA GLN A 91 -11.26 -37.03 11.52
C GLN A 91 -10.65 -37.30 10.13
N ARG A 92 -10.45 -38.57 9.76
CA ARG A 92 -9.96 -38.96 8.43
C ARG A 92 -10.96 -38.60 7.34
N MET A 93 -12.24 -38.90 7.55
CA MET A 93 -13.35 -38.54 6.64
C MET A 93 -13.46 -37.02 6.46
N GLN A 94 -13.36 -36.25 7.54
CA GLN A 94 -13.42 -34.78 7.50
C GLN A 94 -12.26 -34.15 6.72
N LYS A 95 -11.13 -34.88 6.62
CA LYS A 95 -9.95 -34.50 5.81
C LYS A 95 -9.96 -35.09 4.39
N GLY A 96 -11.02 -35.79 3.99
CA GLY A 96 -11.14 -36.38 2.66
C GLY A 96 -10.46 -37.73 2.49
N HIS A 97 -10.02 -38.37 3.58
CA HIS A 97 -9.43 -39.71 3.54
C HIS A 97 -10.52 -40.77 3.80
N ILE A 98 -11.50 -40.87 2.90
CA ILE A 98 -12.65 -41.79 3.06
C ILE A 98 -12.21 -43.25 3.15
N ASP A 99 -11.26 -43.68 2.32
CA ASP A 99 -10.75 -45.06 2.33
C ASP A 99 -10.13 -45.43 3.68
N ARG A 100 -9.37 -44.50 4.27
CA ARG A 100 -8.78 -44.75 5.58
C ARG A 100 -9.82 -44.71 6.68
N ALA A 101 -10.82 -43.83 6.57
CA ALA A 101 -11.93 -43.77 7.52
C ALA A 101 -12.74 -45.07 7.54
N THR A 102 -13.11 -45.61 6.37
CA THR A 102 -13.87 -46.86 6.28
C THR A 102 -13.05 -48.07 6.73
N GLN A 103 -11.74 -48.11 6.43
CA GLN A 103 -10.83 -49.12 6.99
C GLN A 103 -10.81 -49.11 8.52
N LEU A 104 -10.73 -47.93 9.14
CA LEU A 104 -10.73 -47.79 10.60
C LEU A 104 -12.03 -48.28 11.24
N LEU A 105 -13.17 -48.01 10.60
CA LEU A 105 -14.46 -48.53 11.05
C LEU A 105 -14.56 -50.05 10.89
N GLY A 106 -13.90 -50.63 9.88
CA GLY A 106 -13.84 -52.07 9.67
C GLY A 106 -13.15 -52.85 10.79
N TYR A 107 -12.30 -52.19 11.60
CA TYR A 107 -11.67 -52.83 12.78
C TYR A 107 -12.56 -52.83 14.02
N ILE A 108 -13.70 -52.15 14.03
CA ILE A 108 -14.63 -52.13 15.16
C ILE A 108 -15.37 -53.47 15.21
N PRO A 109 -15.28 -54.25 16.30
CA PRO A 109 -15.88 -55.58 16.37
C PRO A 109 -17.41 -55.49 16.53
N PRO A 110 -18.19 -56.45 16.01
CA PRO A 110 -19.66 -56.45 16.09
C PRO A 110 -20.25 -56.34 17.49
N ARG A 111 -19.51 -56.84 18.49
CA ARG A 111 -19.92 -56.80 19.90
C ARG A 111 -19.76 -55.42 20.56
N ALA A 112 -19.04 -54.49 19.94
CA ALA A 112 -18.86 -53.16 20.52
C ALA A 112 -20.18 -52.39 20.51
N GLU A 113 -20.47 -51.64 21.59
CA GLU A 113 -21.68 -50.83 21.74
C GLU A 113 -21.93 -49.89 20.54
N ILE A 114 -20.84 -49.34 19.98
CA ILE A 114 -20.91 -48.36 18.88
C ILE A 114 -20.84 -49.00 17.49
N TYR A 115 -20.88 -50.34 17.37
CA TYR A 115 -20.74 -51.01 16.07
C TYR A 115 -21.86 -50.59 15.11
N ALA A 116 -23.11 -50.59 15.56
CA ALA A 116 -24.24 -50.16 14.74
C ALA A 116 -24.11 -48.69 14.30
N GLU A 117 -23.66 -47.80 15.20
CA GLU A 117 -23.39 -46.40 14.87
C GLU A 117 -22.28 -46.27 13.81
N ALA A 118 -21.21 -47.05 13.95
CA ALA A 118 -20.10 -47.07 13.01
C ALA A 118 -20.52 -47.54 11.61
N GLN A 119 -21.34 -48.60 11.51
CA GLN A 119 -21.84 -49.07 10.21
C GLN A 119 -22.71 -48.01 9.52
N VAL A 120 -23.66 -47.42 10.25
CA VAL A 120 -24.51 -46.33 9.74
C VAL A 120 -23.67 -45.11 9.32
N ALA A 121 -22.64 -44.77 10.09
CA ALA A 121 -21.73 -43.70 9.74
C ALA A 121 -20.96 -44.00 8.45
N SER A 122 -20.43 -45.23 8.30
CA SER A 122 -19.72 -45.69 7.10
C SER A 122 -20.57 -45.57 5.84
N GLU A 123 -21.79 -46.12 5.87
CA GLU A 123 -22.73 -46.07 4.75
C GLU A 123 -23.07 -44.63 4.36
N ARG A 124 -23.39 -43.79 5.35
CA ARG A 124 -23.68 -42.37 5.12
C ARG A 124 -22.50 -41.64 4.48
N TRP A 125 -21.27 -41.88 4.95
CA TRP A 125 -20.09 -41.22 4.41
C TRP A 125 -19.80 -41.63 2.97
N LEU A 126 -19.97 -42.91 2.64
CA LEU A 126 -19.81 -43.41 1.27
C LEU A 126 -20.85 -42.81 0.31
N GLN A 127 -22.10 -42.71 0.74
CA GLN A 127 -23.15 -42.06 -0.04
C GLN A 127 -22.87 -40.56 -0.26
N GLU A 128 -22.43 -39.86 0.79
CA GLU A 128 -22.03 -38.45 0.67
C GLU A 128 -20.84 -38.28 -0.27
N TRP A 129 -19.85 -39.17 -0.19
CA TRP A 129 -18.68 -39.18 -1.05
C TRP A 129 -19.05 -39.34 -2.53
N ALA A 130 -19.85 -40.36 -2.87
CA ALA A 130 -20.31 -40.60 -4.23
C ALA A 130 -21.07 -39.38 -4.79
N LYS A 131 -21.91 -38.74 -3.97
CA LYS A 131 -22.63 -37.52 -4.36
C LYS A 131 -21.69 -36.34 -4.60
N GLY A 132 -20.65 -36.17 -3.78
CA GLY A 132 -19.63 -35.14 -3.98
C GLY A 132 -18.83 -35.34 -5.27
N GLU A 133 -18.53 -36.59 -5.62
CA GLU A 133 -17.87 -36.94 -6.88
C GLU A 133 -18.76 -36.67 -8.09
N GLU A 134 -20.04 -37.05 -8.04
CA GLU A 134 -21.03 -36.74 -9.07
C GLU A 134 -21.13 -35.22 -9.32
N ILE A 135 -21.29 -34.42 -8.25
CA ILE A 135 -21.33 -32.96 -8.35
C ILE A 135 -20.02 -32.42 -8.95
N SER A 136 -18.87 -32.95 -8.54
CA SER A 136 -17.56 -32.55 -9.06
C SER A 136 -17.45 -32.83 -10.56
N ALA A 137 -17.88 -34.00 -11.02
CA ALA A 137 -17.85 -34.40 -12.42
C ALA A 137 -18.69 -33.47 -13.28
N VAL A 138 -19.92 -33.15 -12.86
CA VAL A 138 -20.81 -32.22 -13.57
C VAL A 138 -20.21 -30.81 -13.63
N VAL A 139 -19.55 -30.35 -12.56
CA VAL A 139 -18.85 -29.06 -12.57
C VAL A 139 -17.72 -29.04 -13.59
N ILE A 140 -16.88 -30.08 -13.61
CA ILE A 140 -15.74 -30.20 -14.54
C ILE A 140 -16.24 -30.27 -16.00
N GLU A 141 -17.28 -31.05 -16.27
CA GLU A 141 -17.89 -31.15 -17.59
C GLU A 141 -18.50 -29.81 -18.04
N ALA A 142 -19.24 -29.12 -17.16
CA ALA A 142 -19.80 -27.81 -17.46
C ALA A 142 -18.71 -26.78 -17.77
N VAL A 143 -17.56 -26.85 -17.09
CA VAL A 143 -16.38 -26.02 -17.39
C VAL A 143 -15.81 -26.35 -18.77
N GLY A 144 -15.62 -27.64 -19.11
CA GLY A 144 -15.14 -28.05 -20.44
C GLY A 144 -16.06 -27.57 -21.57
N ASN A 145 -17.37 -27.53 -21.32
CA ASN A 145 -18.38 -27.01 -22.24
C ASN A 145 -18.55 -25.48 -22.19
N GLN A 146 -17.67 -24.75 -21.48
CA GLN A 146 -17.70 -23.29 -21.31
C GLN A 146 -19.00 -22.76 -20.66
N ASN A 147 -19.74 -23.62 -19.95
CA ASN A 147 -20.96 -23.27 -19.22
C ASN A 147 -20.63 -22.82 -17.79
N TRP A 148 -20.04 -21.62 -17.66
CA TRP A 148 -19.59 -21.06 -16.38
C TRP A 148 -20.72 -20.88 -15.37
N SER A 149 -21.88 -20.42 -15.85
CA SER A 149 -23.06 -20.20 -15.00
C SER A 149 -23.62 -21.51 -14.46
N GLY A 150 -23.66 -22.56 -15.30
CA GLY A 150 -24.04 -23.91 -14.92
C GLY A 150 -23.07 -24.53 -13.92
N ALA A 151 -21.77 -24.41 -14.16
CA ALA A 151 -20.73 -24.90 -13.26
C ALA A 151 -20.82 -24.25 -11.86
N ARG A 152 -20.96 -22.92 -11.79
CA ARG A 152 -21.15 -22.19 -10.51
C ARG A 152 -22.47 -22.53 -9.84
N LYS A 153 -23.52 -22.82 -10.61
CA LYS A 153 -24.81 -23.28 -10.09
C LYS A 153 -24.65 -24.63 -9.41
N GLN A 154 -24.00 -25.57 -10.08
CA GLN A 154 -23.78 -26.92 -9.57
C GLN A 154 -22.81 -26.94 -8.37
N LEU A 155 -21.79 -26.08 -8.37
CA LEU A 155 -20.86 -25.94 -7.24
C LEU A 155 -21.57 -25.62 -5.91
N ARG A 156 -22.70 -24.89 -5.95
CA ARG A 156 -23.46 -24.60 -4.72
C ARG A 156 -24.01 -25.85 -4.06
N ASP A 157 -24.23 -26.93 -4.80
CA ASP A 157 -24.76 -28.18 -4.25
C ASP A 157 -23.73 -28.88 -3.36
N ILE A 158 -22.42 -28.60 -3.50
CA ILE A 158 -21.39 -29.08 -2.55
C ILE A 158 -21.68 -28.60 -1.13
N LYS A 159 -22.29 -27.41 -0.97
CA LYS A 159 -22.64 -26.87 0.35
C LYS A 159 -23.73 -27.67 1.08
N ARG A 160 -24.38 -28.63 0.42
CA ARG A 160 -25.35 -29.55 1.03
C ARG A 160 -24.69 -30.79 1.64
N LEU A 161 -23.39 -31.00 1.39
CA LEU A 161 -22.59 -32.07 2.00
C LEU A 161 -22.14 -31.66 3.41
N THR A 162 -21.58 -32.56 4.20
CA THR A 162 -21.30 -32.33 5.62
C THR A 162 -19.81 -32.39 5.97
N SER A 163 -18.98 -33.05 5.16
CA SER A 163 -17.53 -33.11 5.39
C SER A 163 -16.85 -31.76 5.12
N ASP A 164 -15.96 -31.36 6.02
CA ASP A 164 -15.07 -30.20 5.89
C ASP A 164 -14.28 -30.25 4.57
N TYR A 165 -13.82 -31.42 4.15
CA TYR A 165 -13.13 -31.63 2.87
C TYR A 165 -13.98 -31.15 1.68
N TRP A 166 -15.27 -31.53 1.64
CA TRP A 166 -16.17 -31.11 0.56
C TRP A 166 -16.47 -29.61 0.65
N LEU A 167 -16.87 -29.15 1.85
CA LEU A 167 -17.32 -27.79 2.09
C LEU A 167 -16.22 -26.74 1.94
N LYS A 168 -14.98 -27.08 2.27
CA LYS A 168 -13.85 -26.15 2.26
C LYS A 168 -12.91 -26.45 1.10
N ASP A 169 -12.28 -27.62 1.10
CA ASP A 169 -11.15 -27.90 0.21
C ASP A 169 -11.61 -28.10 -1.23
N ARG A 170 -12.58 -29.00 -1.47
CA ARG A 170 -13.11 -29.28 -2.80
C ARG A 170 -13.94 -28.12 -3.36
N HIS A 171 -14.79 -27.50 -2.54
CA HIS A 171 -15.52 -26.32 -2.98
C HIS A 171 -14.57 -25.19 -3.42
N ARG A 172 -13.50 -24.91 -2.64
CA ARG A 172 -12.50 -23.91 -3.02
C ARG A 172 -11.78 -24.31 -4.30
N TYR A 173 -11.29 -25.55 -4.37
CA TYR A 173 -10.57 -26.06 -5.55
C TYR A 173 -11.40 -25.95 -6.82
N LEU A 174 -12.65 -26.41 -6.80
CA LEU A 174 -13.55 -26.35 -7.94
C LEU A 174 -13.93 -24.91 -8.30
N GLY A 175 -14.13 -24.04 -7.31
CA GLY A 175 -14.33 -22.61 -7.55
C GLY A 175 -13.15 -21.95 -8.24
N GLN A 176 -11.92 -22.26 -7.81
CA GLN A 176 -10.69 -21.77 -8.44
C GLN A 176 -10.51 -22.36 -9.84
N HIS A 177 -10.85 -23.63 -10.06
CA HIS A 177 -10.82 -24.26 -11.36
C HIS A 177 -11.76 -23.56 -12.36
N ILE A 178 -13.04 -23.34 -11.98
CA ILE A 178 -14.00 -22.59 -12.81
C ILE A 178 -13.44 -21.22 -13.17
N GLN A 179 -12.94 -20.48 -12.17
CA GLN A 179 -12.45 -19.12 -12.39
C GLN A 179 -11.25 -19.08 -13.32
N ARG A 180 -10.25 -19.97 -13.13
CA ARG A 180 -9.06 -20.04 -13.99
C ARG A 180 -9.43 -20.35 -15.44
N GLU A 181 -10.33 -21.31 -15.66
CA GLU A 181 -10.75 -21.69 -17.01
C GLU A 181 -11.56 -20.58 -17.71
N GLU A 182 -12.44 -19.90 -16.97
CA GLU A 182 -13.17 -18.76 -17.51
C GLU A 182 -12.26 -17.57 -17.83
N ASP A 183 -11.29 -17.29 -16.97
CA ASP A 183 -10.30 -16.23 -17.17
C ASP A 183 -9.40 -16.54 -18.37
N ALA A 184 -8.97 -17.80 -18.53
CA ALA A 184 -8.22 -18.28 -19.69
C ALA A 184 -9.03 -18.11 -20.98
N ARG A 185 -10.31 -18.53 -20.99
CA ARG A 185 -11.18 -18.40 -22.16
C ARG A 185 -11.47 -16.93 -22.50
N ARG A 186 -11.73 -16.10 -21.49
CA ARG A 186 -11.95 -14.65 -21.68
C ARG A 186 -10.70 -13.98 -22.25
N THR A 187 -9.53 -14.34 -21.75
CA THR A 187 -8.24 -13.82 -22.26
C THR A 187 -8.02 -14.21 -23.71
N LEU A 188 -8.30 -15.47 -24.08
CA LEU A 188 -8.21 -15.94 -25.46
C LEU A 188 -9.13 -15.15 -26.40
N ILE A 189 -10.41 -14.99 -26.05
CA ILE A 189 -11.39 -14.25 -26.86
C ILE A 189 -10.97 -12.78 -27.01
N LYS A 190 -10.51 -12.15 -25.92
CA LYS A 190 -10.02 -10.77 -25.94
C LYS A 190 -8.83 -10.62 -26.89
N ALA A 191 -7.87 -11.55 -26.82
CA ALA A 191 -6.71 -11.54 -27.70
C ALA A 191 -7.12 -11.73 -29.17
N GLN A 192 -8.01 -12.68 -29.47
CA GLN A 192 -8.52 -12.88 -30.83
C GLN A 192 -9.23 -11.65 -31.38
N THR A 193 -10.01 -10.95 -30.54
CA THR A 193 -10.70 -9.71 -30.92
C THR A 193 -9.69 -8.62 -31.27
N LEU A 194 -8.67 -8.40 -30.43
CA LEU A 194 -7.61 -7.42 -30.70
C LEU A 194 -6.82 -7.74 -31.98
N ALA A 195 -6.54 -9.02 -32.22
CA ALA A 195 -5.85 -9.45 -33.44
C ALA A 195 -6.70 -9.22 -34.70
N SER A 196 -8.03 -9.23 -34.59
CA SER A 196 -8.94 -9.06 -35.73
C SER A 196 -9.05 -7.62 -36.25
N ASP A 197 -8.57 -6.62 -35.49
CA ASP A 197 -8.61 -5.20 -35.87
C ASP A 197 -7.64 -4.85 -37.03
N GLY A 198 -6.75 -5.79 -37.41
CA GLY A 198 -5.82 -5.65 -38.54
C GLY A 198 -4.63 -4.72 -38.30
N GLN A 199 -4.57 -4.08 -37.13
CA GLN A 199 -3.44 -3.25 -36.70
C GLN A 199 -2.32 -4.11 -36.10
N MET A 200 -1.07 -3.84 -36.49
CA MET A 200 0.08 -4.64 -36.06
C MET A 200 0.40 -4.42 -34.58
N GLU A 201 0.14 -3.22 -34.05
CA GLU A 201 0.23 -2.91 -32.64
C GLU A 201 -0.76 -3.74 -31.81
N SER A 202 -2.03 -3.83 -32.27
CA SER A 202 -3.08 -4.63 -31.62
C SER A 202 -2.78 -6.13 -31.68
N LEU A 203 -2.18 -6.61 -32.77
CA LEU A 203 -1.70 -7.98 -32.89
C LEU A 203 -0.58 -8.29 -31.89
N ALA A 204 0.36 -7.36 -31.69
CA ALA A 204 1.43 -7.52 -30.70
C ALA A 204 0.90 -7.53 -29.24
N GLU A 205 -0.14 -6.74 -28.97
CA GLU A 205 -0.85 -6.78 -27.68
C GLU A 205 -1.61 -8.10 -27.50
N ALA A 206 -2.27 -8.59 -28.55
CA ALA A 206 -2.94 -9.88 -28.56
C ALA A 206 -1.97 -11.03 -28.26
N LEU A 207 -0.78 -11.02 -28.87
CA LEU A 207 0.29 -11.99 -28.59
C LEU A 207 0.70 -11.97 -27.11
N THR A 208 0.82 -10.77 -26.53
CA THR A 208 1.17 -10.60 -25.11
C THR A 208 0.09 -11.20 -24.19
N LEU A 209 -1.19 -11.05 -24.55
CA LEU A 209 -2.31 -11.61 -23.78
C LEU A 209 -2.36 -13.14 -23.87
N ILE A 210 -2.16 -13.73 -25.05
CA ILE A 210 -2.16 -15.20 -25.20
C ILE A 210 -1.10 -15.87 -24.32
N ARG A 211 0.07 -15.25 -24.16
CA ARG A 211 1.15 -15.77 -23.29
C ARG A 211 0.77 -15.87 -21.82
N GLN A 212 -0.28 -15.18 -21.38
CA GLN A 212 -0.75 -15.22 -19.99
C GLN A 212 -1.67 -16.41 -19.72
N ILE A 213 -2.12 -17.13 -20.76
CA ILE A 213 -2.98 -18.30 -20.64
C ILE A 213 -2.17 -19.47 -20.08
N GLU A 214 -2.65 -20.08 -18.98
CA GLU A 214 -2.00 -21.25 -18.37
C GLU A 214 -1.99 -22.44 -19.33
N VAL A 215 -0.84 -23.11 -19.46
CA VAL A 215 -0.63 -24.28 -20.33
C VAL A 215 -1.56 -25.45 -19.99
N GLN A 216 -2.00 -25.56 -18.74
CA GLN A 216 -2.91 -26.61 -18.28
C GLN A 216 -4.39 -26.31 -18.58
N SER A 217 -4.71 -25.09 -19.06
CA SER A 217 -6.09 -24.69 -19.31
C SER A 217 -6.68 -25.33 -20.56
N HIS A 218 -8.00 -25.45 -20.60
CA HIS A 218 -8.73 -25.93 -21.78
C HIS A 218 -8.62 -24.97 -22.97
N ALA A 219 -8.30 -23.70 -22.74
CA ALA A 219 -8.09 -22.71 -23.79
C ALA A 219 -6.72 -22.85 -24.50
N TRP A 220 -5.74 -23.47 -23.85
CA TRP A 220 -4.36 -23.52 -24.36
C TRP A 220 -4.20 -24.23 -25.73
N PRO A 221 -4.86 -25.36 -26.02
CA PRO A 221 -4.77 -26.01 -27.33
C PRO A 221 -5.21 -25.10 -28.50
N GLU A 222 -6.17 -24.22 -28.28
CA GLU A 222 -6.59 -23.20 -29.26
C GLU A 222 -5.64 -22.00 -29.31
N ALA A 223 -5.09 -21.61 -28.16
CA ALA A 223 -4.20 -20.45 -28.04
C ALA A 223 -2.79 -20.72 -28.60
N LYS A 224 -2.28 -21.94 -28.46
CA LYS A 224 -0.93 -22.34 -28.88
C LYS A 224 -0.64 -22.09 -30.37
N PRO A 225 -1.46 -22.52 -31.35
CA PRO A 225 -1.18 -22.23 -32.75
C PRO A 225 -1.22 -20.73 -33.05
N LEU A 226 -2.17 -19.98 -32.44
CA LEU A 226 -2.26 -18.53 -32.61
C LEU A 226 -1.01 -17.80 -32.10
N LEU A 227 -0.40 -18.28 -31.02
CA LEU A 227 0.86 -17.74 -30.51
C LEU A 227 1.96 -17.78 -31.58
N THR A 228 2.10 -18.91 -32.29
CA THR A 228 3.11 -19.06 -33.35
C THR A 228 2.74 -18.24 -34.59
N ASP A 229 1.49 -18.32 -35.05
CA ASP A 229 1.04 -17.62 -36.26
C ASP A 229 1.18 -16.11 -36.13
N TRP A 230 0.77 -15.55 -34.99
CA TRP A 230 0.86 -14.11 -34.76
C TRP A 230 2.30 -13.64 -34.57
N ALA A 231 3.15 -14.44 -33.92
CA ALA A 231 4.57 -14.14 -33.82
C ALA A 231 5.22 -14.10 -35.21
N ASP A 232 4.94 -15.06 -36.08
CA ASP A 232 5.47 -15.10 -37.45
C ASP A 232 5.03 -13.88 -38.28
N VAL A 233 3.77 -13.46 -38.16
CA VAL A 233 3.26 -12.24 -38.83
C VAL A 233 4.00 -10.99 -38.33
N LEU A 234 4.16 -10.84 -37.01
CA LEU A 234 4.86 -9.69 -36.42
C LEU A 234 6.34 -9.65 -36.78
N LEU A 235 7.02 -10.80 -36.78
CA LEU A 235 8.42 -10.92 -37.20
C LEU A 235 8.58 -10.55 -38.68
N THR A 236 7.69 -11.04 -39.54
CA THR A 236 7.70 -10.70 -40.97
C THR A 236 7.46 -9.21 -41.19
N TYR A 237 6.49 -8.62 -40.48
CA TYR A 237 6.22 -7.18 -40.58
C TYR A 237 7.39 -6.33 -40.06
N GLY A 238 8.02 -6.74 -38.96
CA GLY A 238 9.20 -6.05 -38.45
C GLY A 238 10.41 -6.13 -39.41
N LEU A 239 10.61 -7.27 -40.08
CA LEU A 239 11.61 -7.38 -41.16
C LEU A 239 11.30 -6.42 -42.32
N GLN A 240 10.05 -6.37 -42.78
CA GLN A 240 9.62 -5.43 -43.83
C GLN A 240 9.86 -3.97 -43.44
N LYS A 241 9.62 -3.60 -42.18
CA LYS A 241 9.89 -2.26 -41.66
C LYS A 241 11.36 -1.90 -41.71
N TRP A 242 12.23 -2.85 -41.35
CA TRP A 242 13.66 -2.67 -41.48
C TRP A 242 14.09 -2.50 -42.95
N GLU A 243 13.57 -3.31 -43.88
CA GLU A 243 13.85 -3.16 -45.32
C GLU A 243 13.44 -1.78 -45.87
N GLN A 244 12.51 -1.10 -45.20
CA GLN A 244 12.06 0.27 -45.50
C GLN A 244 12.87 1.35 -44.78
N ASP A 245 14.01 1.01 -44.19
CA ASP A 245 14.88 1.90 -43.37
C ASP A 245 14.21 2.41 -42.08
N ASP A 246 13.11 1.77 -41.64
CA ASP A 246 12.40 2.04 -40.38
C ASP A 246 12.83 1.05 -39.28
N LEU A 247 14.13 1.09 -38.93
CA LEU A 247 14.70 0.24 -37.88
C LEU A 247 14.03 0.46 -36.52
N ALA A 248 13.65 1.69 -36.20
CA ALA A 248 12.99 2.02 -34.94
C ALA A 248 11.60 1.37 -34.86
N GLY A 249 10.80 1.44 -35.93
CA GLY A 249 9.51 0.77 -36.04
C GLY A 249 9.63 -0.75 -36.00
N ALA A 250 10.64 -1.32 -36.69
CA ALA A 250 10.93 -2.75 -36.64
C ALA A 250 11.17 -3.25 -35.21
N ILE A 251 12.05 -2.56 -34.47
CA ILE A 251 12.40 -2.91 -33.09
C ILE A 251 11.20 -2.77 -32.14
N ALA A 252 10.40 -1.71 -32.28
CA ALA A 252 9.24 -1.47 -31.41
C ALA A 252 8.21 -2.61 -31.44
N ILE A 253 8.09 -3.28 -32.60
CA ILE A 253 7.17 -4.41 -32.80
C ILE A 253 7.82 -5.71 -32.30
N ILE A 254 9.09 -5.92 -32.64
CA ILE A 254 9.78 -7.17 -32.37
C ILE A 254 10.13 -7.34 -30.90
N GLN A 255 10.35 -6.26 -30.15
CA GLN A 255 10.52 -6.33 -28.70
C GLN A 255 9.32 -6.95 -27.97
N LYS A 256 8.13 -6.95 -28.59
CA LYS A 256 6.93 -7.58 -28.04
C LYS A 256 6.86 -9.08 -28.38
N VAL A 257 7.69 -9.56 -29.31
CA VAL A 257 7.75 -10.97 -29.72
C VAL A 257 8.80 -11.73 -28.90
N PRO A 258 8.45 -12.86 -28.28
CA PRO A 258 9.40 -13.73 -27.61
C PRO A 258 10.47 -14.29 -28.55
N ALA A 259 11.72 -14.36 -28.08
CA ALA A 259 12.84 -14.87 -28.86
C ALA A 259 12.71 -16.36 -29.21
N ASP A 260 12.07 -17.16 -28.36
CA ASP A 260 11.84 -18.58 -28.60
C ASP A 260 10.86 -18.86 -29.74
N LEU A 261 10.06 -17.86 -30.14
CA LEU A 261 9.13 -17.96 -31.27
C LEU A 261 9.76 -17.56 -32.61
N ALA A 262 10.95 -16.94 -32.60
CA ALA A 262 11.68 -16.66 -33.82
C ALA A 262 12.36 -17.95 -34.32
N THR A 263 11.74 -18.62 -35.28
CA THR A 263 12.24 -19.90 -35.82
C THR A 263 13.18 -19.73 -37.01
N LYS A 264 13.07 -18.62 -37.74
CA LYS A 264 13.92 -18.26 -38.89
C LYS A 264 15.17 -17.50 -38.42
N SER A 265 16.33 -17.79 -39.00
CA SER A 265 17.62 -17.17 -38.64
C SER A 265 17.60 -15.64 -38.72
N GLU A 266 17.00 -15.08 -39.77
CA GLU A 266 16.91 -13.63 -39.96
C GLU A 266 16.04 -12.97 -38.90
N ALA A 267 14.96 -13.64 -38.48
CA ALA A 267 14.09 -13.16 -37.42
C ALA A 267 14.76 -13.29 -36.03
N GLN A 268 15.57 -14.34 -35.82
CA GLN A 268 16.34 -14.52 -34.59
C GLN A 268 17.35 -13.40 -34.40
N ASP A 269 18.14 -13.09 -35.45
CA ASP A 269 19.12 -12.01 -35.41
C ASP A 269 18.47 -10.65 -35.12
N LEU A 270 17.30 -10.38 -35.71
CA LEU A 270 16.56 -9.14 -35.46
C LEU A 270 16.01 -9.07 -34.03
N VAL A 271 15.46 -10.16 -33.50
CA VAL A 271 15.02 -10.21 -32.10
C VAL A 271 16.20 -10.01 -31.15
N GLN A 272 17.33 -10.66 -31.42
CA GLN A 272 18.55 -10.54 -30.65
C GLN A 272 19.08 -9.10 -30.66
N PHE A 273 19.10 -8.47 -31.83
CA PHE A 273 19.47 -7.07 -31.98
C PHE A 273 18.52 -6.12 -31.23
N ALA A 274 17.21 -6.30 -31.40
CA ALA A 274 16.18 -5.52 -30.70
C ALA A 274 16.26 -5.66 -29.18
N HIS A 275 16.54 -6.88 -28.70
CA HIS A 275 16.77 -7.19 -27.29
C HIS A 275 18.03 -6.50 -26.76
N ALA A 276 19.13 -6.55 -27.49
CA ALA A 276 20.36 -5.88 -27.12
C ALA A 276 20.19 -4.37 -27.04
N GLN A 277 19.46 -3.76 -27.96
CA GLN A 277 19.14 -2.33 -27.88
C GLN A 277 18.34 -1.97 -26.63
N ARG A 278 17.40 -2.84 -26.21
CA ARG A 278 16.64 -2.65 -24.97
C ARG A 278 17.55 -2.73 -23.74
N LEU A 279 18.51 -3.66 -23.72
CA LEU A 279 19.48 -3.77 -22.63
C LEU A 279 20.43 -2.56 -22.57
N ALA A 280 20.83 -2.05 -23.73
CA ALA A 280 21.62 -0.82 -23.83
C ALA A 280 20.79 0.46 -23.63
N ALA A 281 19.48 0.37 -23.43
CA ALA A 281 18.63 1.52 -23.13
C ALA A 281 18.76 1.84 -21.63
N PHE A 282 19.61 2.81 -21.31
CA PHE A 282 19.79 3.29 -19.94
C PHE A 282 18.50 3.93 -19.43
N GLN A 283 18.07 3.52 -18.23
CA GLN A 283 17.14 4.34 -17.47
C GLN A 283 17.82 5.67 -17.19
N GLN A 284 17.07 6.76 -17.32
CA GLN A 284 17.58 8.13 -17.40
C GLN A 284 18.00 8.67 -16.02
N ASP A 285 18.64 7.84 -15.21
CA ASP A 285 19.22 8.21 -13.92
C ASP A 285 20.60 8.84 -14.14
N TRP A 286 20.87 9.90 -13.38
CA TRP A 286 22.10 10.67 -13.51
C TRP A 286 23.32 9.98 -12.88
N GLU A 287 23.10 9.03 -11.97
CA GLU A 287 24.14 8.18 -11.37
C GLU A 287 24.16 6.79 -12.06
N PRO A 288 25.32 6.30 -12.51
CA PRO A 288 25.44 4.98 -13.09
C PRO A 288 25.32 3.90 -12.01
N THR A 289 24.56 2.85 -12.31
CA THR A 289 24.43 1.68 -11.44
C THR A 289 25.30 0.52 -11.93
N TYR A 290 25.54 -0.44 -11.05
CA TYR A 290 26.18 -1.70 -11.47
C TYR A 290 25.32 -2.47 -12.47
N GLY A 291 23.99 -2.36 -12.37
CA GLY A 291 23.05 -2.97 -13.32
C GLY A 291 23.21 -2.40 -14.74
N ASP A 292 23.45 -1.10 -14.87
CA ASP A 292 23.69 -0.46 -16.18
C ASP A 292 24.94 -1.01 -16.88
N VAL A 293 26.00 -1.26 -16.12
CA VAL A 293 27.24 -1.88 -16.63
C VAL A 293 26.95 -3.31 -17.11
N LEU A 294 26.24 -4.11 -16.31
CA LEU A 294 25.89 -5.48 -16.67
C LEU A 294 24.98 -5.55 -17.89
N ASN A 295 23.91 -4.75 -17.93
CA ASN A 295 22.99 -4.72 -19.06
C ASN A 295 23.71 -4.36 -20.36
N LEU A 296 24.65 -3.41 -20.32
CA LEU A 296 25.43 -3.05 -21.50
C LEU A 296 26.42 -4.16 -21.90
N MET A 297 27.02 -4.87 -20.95
CA MET A 297 27.84 -6.05 -21.25
C MET A 297 27.01 -7.13 -21.97
N ASP A 298 25.80 -7.39 -21.48
CA ASP A 298 24.87 -8.34 -22.10
C ASP A 298 24.42 -7.86 -23.49
N ALA A 299 24.20 -6.56 -23.67
CA ALA A 299 23.88 -5.97 -24.97
C ALA A 299 25.03 -6.11 -25.98
N ILE A 300 26.27 -5.86 -25.54
CA ILE A 300 27.48 -6.03 -26.34
C ILE A 300 27.62 -7.49 -26.77
N GLN A 301 27.47 -8.43 -25.83
CA GLN A 301 27.54 -9.86 -26.12
C GLN A 301 26.46 -10.27 -27.14
N ALA A 302 25.21 -9.85 -26.91
CA ALA A 302 24.10 -10.16 -27.80
C ALA A 302 24.33 -9.64 -29.23
N VAL A 303 24.96 -8.48 -29.41
CA VAL A 303 25.26 -7.97 -30.76
C VAL A 303 26.52 -8.59 -31.36
N GLN A 304 27.50 -8.97 -30.54
CA GLN A 304 28.72 -9.65 -30.98
C GLN A 304 28.45 -11.04 -31.56
N ASP A 305 27.42 -11.72 -31.04
CA ASP A 305 27.00 -13.05 -31.49
C ASP A 305 26.27 -13.04 -32.85
N ILE A 306 25.90 -11.86 -33.38
CA ILE A 306 25.29 -11.72 -34.72
C ILE A 306 26.34 -12.02 -35.79
N GLY A 307 26.09 -13.07 -36.58
CA GLY A 307 27.02 -13.56 -37.60
C GLY A 307 27.24 -12.60 -38.77
N ARG A 308 28.35 -12.78 -39.50
CA ARG A 308 28.71 -11.93 -40.67
C ARG A 308 27.75 -12.06 -41.85
N GLU A 309 27.02 -13.16 -41.92
CA GLU A 309 26.01 -13.42 -42.96
C GLU A 309 24.67 -12.76 -42.64
N SER A 310 24.51 -12.23 -41.41
CA SER A 310 23.29 -11.56 -40.98
C SER A 310 23.10 -10.22 -41.70
N PRO A 311 21.88 -9.90 -42.16
CA PRO A 311 21.57 -8.57 -42.69
C PRO A 311 21.78 -7.45 -41.65
N PHE A 312 21.74 -7.76 -40.36
CA PHE A 312 21.94 -6.82 -39.26
C PHE A 312 23.41 -6.61 -38.89
N TYR A 313 24.34 -7.31 -39.53
CA TYR A 313 25.76 -7.29 -39.13
C TYR A 313 26.36 -5.88 -39.16
N GLN A 314 26.04 -5.05 -40.16
CA GLN A 314 26.59 -3.69 -40.25
C GLN A 314 26.10 -2.80 -39.09
N ASP A 315 24.79 -2.81 -38.83
CA ASP A 315 24.19 -2.09 -37.70
C ASP A 315 24.72 -2.60 -36.36
N ALA A 316 24.89 -3.93 -36.23
CA ALA A 316 25.51 -4.59 -35.11
C ALA A 316 26.93 -4.07 -34.84
N GLN A 317 27.79 -4.02 -35.86
CA GLN A 317 29.16 -3.51 -35.71
C GLN A 317 29.19 -2.03 -35.31
N ALA A 318 28.30 -1.19 -35.88
CA ALA A 318 28.20 0.21 -35.49
C ALA A 318 27.78 0.38 -34.02
N LYS A 319 26.82 -0.42 -33.54
CA LYS A 319 26.42 -0.43 -32.12
C LYS A 319 27.51 -0.98 -31.22
N LEU A 320 28.22 -2.02 -31.65
CA LEU A 320 29.33 -2.61 -30.90
C LEU A 320 30.43 -1.58 -30.62
N GLU A 321 30.82 -0.78 -31.62
CA GLU A 321 31.80 0.29 -31.42
C GLU A 321 31.32 1.34 -30.40
N LEU A 322 30.07 1.79 -30.55
CA LEU A 322 29.47 2.79 -29.65
C LEU A 322 29.36 2.27 -28.21
N TRP A 323 28.79 1.07 -28.03
CA TRP A 323 28.54 0.48 -26.73
C TRP A 323 29.82 0.07 -26.02
N THR A 324 30.86 -0.35 -26.74
CA THR A 324 32.18 -0.62 -26.14
C THR A 324 32.79 0.65 -25.54
N LYS A 325 32.72 1.78 -26.27
CA LYS A 325 33.14 3.09 -25.74
C LYS A 325 32.32 3.46 -24.50
N GLN A 326 31.01 3.23 -24.56
CA GLN A 326 30.09 3.54 -23.48
C GLN A 326 30.28 2.68 -22.23
N LEU A 327 30.64 1.40 -22.39
CA LEU A 327 30.95 0.50 -21.29
C LEU A 327 32.17 0.99 -20.51
N SER A 328 33.23 1.37 -21.22
CA SER A 328 34.43 1.92 -20.60
C SER A 328 34.12 3.20 -19.81
N ASP A 329 33.29 4.09 -20.35
CA ASP A 329 32.90 5.31 -19.65
C ASP A 329 32.06 5.03 -18.40
N LEU A 330 31.10 4.10 -18.49
CA LEU A 330 30.24 3.75 -17.36
C LEU A 330 31.01 3.06 -16.24
N GLN A 331 31.93 2.16 -16.56
CA GLN A 331 32.80 1.54 -15.56
C GLN A 331 33.61 2.60 -14.79
N GLN A 332 34.12 3.59 -15.51
CA GLN A 332 34.87 4.70 -14.94
C GLN A 332 33.99 5.60 -14.07
N LEU A 333 32.81 6.00 -14.55
CA LEU A 333 31.87 6.81 -13.78
C LEU A 333 31.32 6.07 -12.55
N TYR A 334 31.06 4.77 -12.66
CA TYR A 334 30.66 3.93 -11.54
C TYR A 334 31.76 3.89 -10.47
N GLY A 335 33.02 3.63 -10.87
CA GLY A 335 34.17 3.69 -9.98
C GLY A 335 34.33 5.06 -9.30
N ALA A 336 34.19 6.15 -10.05
CA ALA A 336 34.22 7.52 -9.52
C ALA A 336 33.08 7.77 -8.51
N THR A 337 31.89 7.26 -8.78
CA THR A 337 30.71 7.38 -7.91
C THR A 337 30.94 6.66 -6.58
N LEU A 338 31.52 5.45 -6.59
CA LEU A 338 31.90 4.74 -5.36
C LEU A 338 32.87 5.56 -4.49
N MET A 339 33.82 6.26 -5.12
CA MET A 339 34.73 7.17 -4.39
C MET A 339 33.98 8.39 -3.83
N ALA A 340 33.09 8.99 -4.62
CA ALA A 340 32.29 10.15 -4.21
C ALA A 340 31.38 9.84 -3.01
N HIS A 341 30.84 8.61 -2.92
CA HIS A 341 29.99 8.16 -1.82
C HIS A 341 30.68 8.16 -0.45
N LEU A 342 32.01 8.16 -0.41
CA LEU A 342 32.75 8.38 0.85
C LEU A 342 32.48 9.76 1.46
N ASN A 343 31.96 10.70 0.66
CA ASN A 343 31.55 12.05 1.06
C ASN A 343 32.68 12.85 1.75
N GLN A 344 33.91 12.62 1.32
CA GLN A 344 35.08 13.36 1.76
C GLN A 344 35.54 14.29 0.64
N LYS A 345 36.03 15.48 0.99
CA LYS A 345 36.52 16.46 0.02
C LYS A 345 37.58 15.89 -0.93
N ALA A 346 38.49 15.06 -0.42
CA ALA A 346 39.52 14.42 -1.23
C ALA A 346 38.92 13.40 -2.22
N SER A 347 38.03 12.53 -1.75
CA SER A 347 37.37 11.52 -2.58
C SER A 347 36.46 12.13 -3.64
N LEU A 348 35.73 13.21 -3.32
CA LEU A 348 34.92 13.95 -4.28
C LEU A 348 35.78 14.61 -5.37
N LYS A 349 36.95 15.16 -5.02
CA LYS A 349 37.90 15.70 -6.00
C LYS A 349 38.42 14.62 -6.94
N LEU A 350 38.82 13.48 -6.38
CA LEU A 350 39.28 12.34 -7.18
C LEU A 350 38.18 11.83 -8.12
N ALA A 351 36.94 11.75 -7.63
CA ALA A 351 35.79 11.39 -8.46
C ALA A 351 35.58 12.38 -9.63
N ILE A 352 35.66 13.69 -9.36
CA ILE A 352 35.59 14.74 -10.39
C ILE A 352 36.72 14.58 -11.42
N GLU A 353 37.95 14.36 -10.98
CA GLU A 353 39.10 14.14 -11.87
C GLU A 353 38.88 12.92 -12.78
N GLN A 354 38.36 11.82 -12.23
CA GLN A 354 38.03 10.63 -13.01
C GLN A 354 36.91 10.91 -14.02
N ALA A 355 35.85 11.63 -13.65
CA ALA A 355 34.78 11.97 -14.60
C ALA A 355 35.23 12.99 -15.67
N GLN A 356 36.22 13.84 -15.40
CA GLN A 356 36.74 14.83 -16.34
C GLN A 356 37.50 14.22 -17.53
N ILE A 357 38.05 13.02 -17.36
CA ILE A 357 38.71 12.26 -18.43
C ILE A 357 37.74 11.95 -19.58
N ILE A 358 36.42 11.89 -19.31
CA ILE A 358 35.39 11.68 -20.34
C ILE A 358 35.20 12.99 -21.12
N THR A 359 35.87 13.05 -22.27
CA THR A 359 35.93 14.17 -23.20
C THR A 359 34.63 14.36 -24.00
N THR A 360 34.57 15.42 -24.80
CA THR A 360 33.35 15.89 -25.48
C THR A 360 32.84 14.95 -26.59
N ASP A 361 33.70 14.10 -27.13
CA ASP A 361 33.42 13.09 -28.16
C ASP A 361 32.90 11.76 -27.59
N ARG A 362 32.88 11.61 -26.25
CA ARG A 362 32.53 10.37 -25.57
C ARG A 362 31.02 10.28 -25.28
N PRO A 363 30.39 9.08 -25.37
CA PRO A 363 28.93 8.97 -25.23
C PRO A 363 28.40 9.40 -23.85
N GLN A 364 29.17 9.24 -22.77
CA GLN A 364 28.74 9.55 -21.39
C GLN A 364 29.09 10.97 -20.95
N ARG A 365 29.46 11.85 -21.89
CA ARG A 365 29.89 13.20 -21.55
C ARG A 365 28.88 13.97 -20.70
N GLN A 366 27.60 13.91 -21.06
CA GLN A 366 26.55 14.64 -20.34
C GLN A 366 26.36 14.11 -18.91
N GLN A 367 26.41 12.79 -18.74
CA GLN A 367 26.33 12.15 -17.43
C GLN A 367 27.53 12.54 -16.55
N ALA A 368 28.75 12.48 -17.12
CA ALA A 368 29.96 12.92 -16.45
C ALA A 368 29.88 14.38 -15.99
N GLN A 369 29.37 15.30 -16.82
CA GLN A 369 29.20 16.71 -16.44
C GLN A 369 28.16 16.90 -15.32
N THR A 370 27.10 16.11 -15.33
CA THR A 370 26.08 16.13 -14.28
C THR A 370 26.67 15.70 -12.94
N LEU A 371 27.43 14.59 -12.93
CA LEU A 371 28.14 14.09 -11.75
C LEU A 371 29.18 15.10 -11.25
N ILE A 372 29.96 15.70 -12.14
CA ILE A 372 30.94 16.75 -11.78
C ILE A 372 30.25 17.94 -11.12
N SER A 373 29.12 18.41 -11.67
CA SER A 373 28.35 19.52 -11.08
C SER A 373 27.82 19.15 -9.69
N HIS A 374 27.31 17.93 -9.54
CA HIS A 374 26.80 17.42 -8.28
C HIS A 374 27.91 17.35 -7.21
N TRP A 375 29.02 16.66 -7.49
CA TRP A 375 30.13 16.51 -6.55
C TRP A 375 30.80 17.86 -6.23
N SER A 376 30.85 18.79 -7.19
CA SER A 376 31.33 20.14 -6.95
C SER A 376 30.45 20.89 -5.93
N LYS A 377 29.12 20.72 -5.99
CA LYS A 377 28.20 21.28 -4.99
C LYS A 377 28.39 20.61 -3.63
N GLU A 378 28.63 19.30 -3.57
CA GLU A 378 28.94 18.62 -2.31
C GLU A 378 30.22 19.13 -1.66
N ILE A 379 31.29 19.34 -2.45
CA ILE A 379 32.51 19.98 -1.94
C ILE A 379 32.19 21.35 -1.36
N GLN A 380 31.39 22.17 -2.06
CA GLN A 380 30.99 23.48 -1.55
C GLN A 380 30.19 23.37 -0.25
N ARG A 381 29.29 22.39 -0.11
CA ARG A 381 28.56 22.14 1.13
C ARG A 381 29.49 21.79 2.28
N ILE A 382 30.48 20.93 2.06
CA ILE A 382 31.47 20.56 3.07
C ILE A 382 32.31 21.76 3.50
N GLU A 383 32.73 22.60 2.55
CA GLU A 383 33.54 23.80 2.82
C GLU A 383 32.76 24.89 3.59
N ASP A 384 31.49 25.08 3.24
CA ASP A 384 30.68 26.19 3.76
C ASP A 384 29.98 25.84 5.08
N ARG A 385 29.74 24.54 5.34
CA ARG A 385 29.02 24.06 6.53
C ARG A 385 29.60 24.58 7.84
N PRO A 386 30.93 24.59 8.07
CA PRO A 386 31.50 25.14 9.31
C PRO A 386 31.14 26.62 9.54
N ALA A 387 31.10 27.43 8.49
CA ALA A 387 30.71 28.84 8.61
C ALA A 387 29.22 28.97 8.98
N LEU A 388 28.36 28.20 8.33
CA LEU A 388 26.93 28.21 8.64
C LEU A 388 26.63 27.74 10.07
N VAL A 389 27.31 26.69 10.54
CA VAL A 389 27.17 26.18 11.91
C VAL A 389 27.66 27.20 12.93
N ARG A 390 28.84 27.81 12.71
CA ARG A 390 29.32 28.89 13.60
C ARG A 390 28.37 30.08 13.62
N ALA A 391 27.81 30.46 12.47
CA ALA A 391 26.82 31.53 12.40
C ALA A 391 25.58 31.21 13.24
N GLN A 392 25.12 29.96 13.22
CA GLN A 392 24.00 29.52 14.06
C GLN A 392 24.36 29.55 15.55
N GLN A 393 25.53 29.05 15.94
CA GLN A 393 26.00 29.10 17.33
C GLN A 393 26.10 30.53 17.87
N LEU A 394 26.57 31.47 17.03
CA LEU A 394 26.59 32.88 17.37
C LEU A 394 25.18 33.46 17.56
N ALA A 395 24.14 32.90 16.94
CA ALA A 395 22.78 33.39 17.08
C ALA A 395 22.05 32.83 18.32
N ASP A 396 22.60 31.83 19.01
CA ASP A 396 21.90 31.07 20.05
C ASP A 396 21.50 31.92 21.27
N SER A 397 22.28 32.93 21.64
CA SER A 397 21.95 33.83 22.77
C SER A 397 20.76 34.74 22.46
N GLY A 398 20.43 34.94 21.18
CA GLY A 398 19.30 35.76 20.73
C GLY A 398 19.45 37.26 20.99
N ASP A 399 20.57 37.74 21.54
CA ASP A 399 20.80 39.17 21.74
C ASP A 399 21.23 39.86 20.43
N LYS A 400 21.07 41.19 20.38
CA LYS A 400 21.33 41.97 19.16
C LYS A 400 22.77 41.84 18.66
N ALA A 401 23.77 41.87 19.54
CA ALA A 401 25.17 41.81 19.13
C ALA A 401 25.51 40.44 18.54
N SER A 402 25.01 39.38 19.18
CA SER A 402 25.22 37.99 18.76
C SER A 402 24.50 37.67 17.43
N LEU A 403 23.26 38.15 17.24
CA LEU A 403 22.57 38.06 15.96
C LEU A 403 23.28 38.84 14.83
N GLN A 404 23.86 40.00 15.13
CA GLN A 404 24.66 40.76 14.15
C GLN A 404 25.94 40.00 13.76
N ALA A 405 26.63 39.40 14.74
CA ALA A 405 27.80 38.55 14.48
C ALA A 405 27.44 37.32 13.64
N ALA A 406 26.32 36.66 13.94
CA ALA A 406 25.79 35.54 13.17
C ALA A 406 25.53 35.91 11.69
N ILE A 407 24.92 37.08 11.43
CA ILE A 407 24.69 37.58 10.07
C ILE A 407 26.01 37.79 9.33
N VAL A 408 27.04 38.35 9.98
CA VAL A 408 28.37 38.55 9.39
C VAL A 408 29.02 37.21 9.04
N GLU A 409 28.96 36.22 9.93
CA GLU A 409 29.50 34.89 9.67
C GLU A 409 28.77 34.19 8.51
N ALA A 410 27.44 34.22 8.47
CA ALA A 410 26.66 33.63 7.39
C ALA A 410 26.87 34.32 6.03
N ARG A 411 27.22 35.61 6.01
CA ARG A 411 27.58 36.35 4.78
C ARG A 411 28.91 35.93 4.18
N LYS A 412 29.77 35.19 4.92
CA LYS A 412 30.99 34.61 4.37
C LYS A 412 30.69 33.56 3.28
N ILE A 413 29.50 32.98 3.29
CA ILE A 413 29.03 32.07 2.24
C ILE A 413 28.66 32.90 1.01
N GLN A 414 29.49 32.79 -0.03
CA GLN A 414 29.39 33.59 -1.26
C GLN A 414 28.13 33.29 -2.07
N GLN A 415 27.73 34.24 -2.93
CA GLN A 415 26.63 34.05 -3.87
C GLN A 415 26.94 32.90 -4.85
N GLY A 416 25.92 32.13 -5.22
CA GLY A 416 26.05 31.00 -6.16
C GLY A 416 26.57 29.70 -5.55
N ARG A 417 27.01 29.68 -4.29
CA ARG A 417 27.44 28.45 -3.59
C ARG A 417 26.25 27.64 -3.08
N ALA A 418 26.48 26.33 -2.91
CA ALA A 418 25.44 25.37 -2.54
C ALA A 418 24.64 25.73 -1.26
N LEU A 419 25.30 26.25 -0.20
CA LEU A 419 24.62 26.63 1.06
C LEU A 419 24.14 28.08 1.11
N ARG A 420 24.18 28.81 -0.01
CA ARG A 420 23.84 30.23 -0.01
C ARG A 420 22.38 30.50 0.36
N ILE A 421 21.45 29.68 -0.14
CA ILE A 421 20.01 29.83 0.13
C ILE A 421 19.73 29.65 1.62
N ASP A 422 20.33 28.64 2.25
CA ASP A 422 20.22 28.40 3.70
C ASP A 422 20.76 29.58 4.50
N ALA A 423 21.93 30.10 4.10
CA ALA A 423 22.52 31.29 4.71
C ALA A 423 21.63 32.54 4.55
N GLN A 424 21.04 32.78 3.37
CA GLN A 424 20.11 33.91 3.15
C GLN A 424 18.88 33.81 4.05
N THR A 425 18.34 32.61 4.17
CA THR A 425 17.16 32.34 5.03
C THR A 425 17.48 32.68 6.48
N LYS A 426 18.61 32.22 6.99
CA LYS A 426 19.06 32.53 8.36
C LYS A 426 19.32 34.03 8.55
N ILE A 427 19.99 34.69 7.61
CA ILE A 427 20.23 36.14 7.65
C ILE A 427 18.90 36.91 7.73
N ALA A 428 17.90 36.53 6.94
CA ALA A 428 16.58 37.19 6.97
C ALA A 428 15.88 36.99 8.32
N GLN A 429 15.93 35.77 8.88
CA GLN A 429 15.36 35.44 10.20
C GLN A 429 16.01 36.27 11.32
N TRP A 430 17.34 36.28 11.40
CA TRP A 430 18.07 37.03 12.43
C TRP A 430 17.88 38.54 12.26
N SER A 431 17.83 39.03 11.02
CA SER A 431 17.54 40.45 10.76
C SER A 431 16.16 40.83 11.30
N LYS A 432 15.14 39.98 11.11
CA LYS A 432 13.80 40.20 11.66
C LYS A 432 13.80 40.19 13.19
N GLN A 433 14.53 39.27 13.82
CA GLN A 433 14.67 39.21 15.28
C GLN A 433 15.32 40.48 15.85
N ILE A 434 16.38 40.99 15.21
CA ILE A 434 17.01 42.26 15.60
C ILE A 434 15.99 43.40 15.54
N GLN A 435 15.19 43.49 14.48
CA GLN A 435 14.15 44.52 14.36
C GLN A 435 13.13 44.44 15.51
N VAL A 436 12.70 43.23 15.88
CA VAL A 436 11.81 43.04 17.04
C VAL A 436 12.47 43.53 18.32
N LEU A 437 13.71 43.14 18.60
CA LEU A 437 14.41 43.55 19.82
C LEU A 437 14.61 45.07 19.91
N GLU A 438 14.85 45.73 18.78
CA GLU A 438 14.98 47.18 18.70
C GLU A 438 13.66 47.92 18.88
N ASP A 439 12.56 47.39 18.33
CA ASP A 439 11.25 48.05 18.36
C ASP A 439 10.46 47.71 19.62
N GLN A 440 10.76 46.60 20.30
CA GLN A 440 10.04 46.11 21.48
C GLN A 440 9.97 47.15 22.61
N PRO A 441 11.04 47.90 22.96
CA PRO A 441 10.97 48.93 24.01
C PRO A 441 10.06 50.12 23.64
N LEU A 442 10.03 50.49 22.35
CA LEU A 442 9.13 51.53 21.85
C LEU A 442 7.68 51.06 21.95
N TYR A 443 7.44 49.82 21.53
CA TYR A 443 6.11 49.23 21.57
C TYR A 443 5.61 49.03 23.00
N SER A 444 6.45 48.51 23.91
CA SER A 444 6.09 48.32 25.31
C SER A 444 5.78 49.65 26.01
N LYS A 445 6.57 50.70 25.74
CA LYS A 445 6.28 52.05 26.22
C LYS A 445 4.95 52.59 25.70
N ALA A 446 4.63 52.34 24.42
CA ALA A 446 3.33 52.70 23.85
C ALA A 446 2.18 51.97 24.57
N LEU A 447 2.32 50.67 24.84
CA LEU A 447 1.33 49.89 25.57
C LEU A 447 1.14 50.39 27.02
N ASP A 448 2.23 50.75 27.72
CA ASP A 448 2.18 51.32 29.08
C ASP A 448 1.50 52.70 29.11
N LEU A 449 1.74 53.55 28.12
CA LEU A 449 1.02 54.82 27.98
C LEU A 449 -0.48 54.58 27.75
N ALA A 450 -0.83 53.58 26.94
CA ALA A 450 -2.21 53.23 26.66
C ALA A 450 -2.94 52.68 27.88
N SER A 451 -2.29 51.85 28.69
CA SER A 451 -2.87 51.29 29.92
C SER A 451 -3.14 52.38 30.97
N LYS A 452 -2.32 53.44 30.99
CA LYS A 452 -2.51 54.63 31.83
C LYS A 452 -3.56 55.62 31.28
N GLY A 453 -4.29 55.26 30.21
CA GLY A 453 -5.29 56.10 29.58
C GLY A 453 -4.74 57.22 28.69
N LYS A 454 -3.42 57.33 28.54
CA LYS A 454 -2.75 58.35 27.69
C LYS A 454 -2.71 57.90 26.23
N LEU A 455 -3.88 57.70 25.63
CA LEU A 455 -4.03 57.10 24.30
C LEU A 455 -3.35 57.93 23.19
N ARG A 456 -3.37 59.27 23.25
CA ARG A 456 -2.70 60.13 22.26
C ARG A 456 -1.17 60.00 22.31
N ASP A 457 -0.61 59.89 23.51
CA ASP A 457 0.84 59.67 23.71
C ASP A 457 1.23 58.26 23.25
N ALA A 458 0.41 57.25 23.55
CA ALA A 458 0.60 55.88 23.11
C ALA A 458 0.65 55.78 21.57
N ILE A 459 -0.28 56.43 20.87
CA ILE A 459 -0.28 56.50 19.40
C ILE A 459 1.01 57.14 18.90
N THR A 460 1.45 58.23 19.53
CA THR A 460 2.68 58.94 19.14
C THR A 460 3.92 58.07 19.30
N GLU A 461 4.01 57.31 20.40
CA GLU A 461 5.12 56.40 20.64
C GLU A 461 5.11 55.19 19.67
N ALA A 462 3.95 54.57 19.44
CA ALA A 462 3.82 53.45 18.50
C ALA A 462 4.10 53.85 17.04
N ARG A 463 3.80 55.10 16.65
CA ARG A 463 4.12 55.63 15.31
C ARG A 463 5.61 55.71 15.02
N LYS A 464 6.48 55.66 16.04
CA LYS A 464 7.94 55.60 15.84
C LYS A 464 8.39 54.30 15.17
N ILE A 465 7.58 53.24 15.24
CA ILE A 465 7.83 51.97 14.55
C ILE A 465 7.51 52.16 13.06
N GLN A 466 8.55 52.13 12.23
CA GLN A 466 8.46 52.46 10.80
C GLN A 466 7.86 51.33 9.96
N LYS A 467 7.31 51.68 8.79
CA LYS A 467 6.81 50.71 7.79
C LYS A 467 7.94 49.78 7.32
N GLY A 468 7.65 48.49 7.23
CA GLY A 468 8.61 47.46 6.80
C GLY A 468 9.41 46.82 7.94
N ARG A 469 9.24 47.29 9.18
CA ARG A 469 9.79 46.67 10.39
C ARG A 469 8.91 45.52 10.88
N ALA A 470 9.52 44.58 11.62
CA ALA A 470 8.85 43.39 12.12
C ALA A 470 7.60 43.66 13.00
N LEU A 471 7.61 44.69 13.85
CA LEU A 471 6.49 45.04 14.74
C LEU A 471 5.50 46.05 14.15
N TYR A 472 5.68 46.48 12.89
CA TYR A 472 4.89 47.56 12.31
C TYR A 472 3.39 47.25 12.26
N SER A 473 3.00 46.05 11.82
CA SER A 473 1.57 45.67 11.73
C SER A 473 0.89 45.71 13.10
N GLN A 474 1.52 45.11 14.11
CA GLN A 474 1.03 45.10 15.49
C GLN A 474 0.89 46.53 16.06
N ALA A 475 1.86 47.40 15.75
CA ALA A 475 1.80 48.81 16.12
C ALA A 475 0.63 49.53 15.44
N GLN A 476 0.38 49.29 14.15
CA GLN A 476 -0.73 49.90 13.42
C GLN A 476 -2.10 49.44 13.95
N ASP A 477 -2.24 48.16 14.27
CA ASP A 477 -3.48 47.62 14.85
C ASP A 477 -3.79 48.27 16.21
N SER A 478 -2.76 48.43 17.06
CA SER A 478 -2.88 49.14 18.33
C SER A 478 -3.24 50.61 18.14
N ILE A 479 -2.59 51.31 17.21
CA ILE A 479 -2.90 52.71 16.88
C ILE A 479 -4.35 52.85 16.43
N LYS A 480 -4.84 51.95 15.57
CA LYS A 480 -6.22 51.94 15.10
C LYS A 480 -7.20 51.76 16.26
N ASN A 481 -6.94 50.79 17.15
CA ASN A 481 -7.78 50.56 18.33
C ASN A 481 -7.83 51.79 19.25
N TRP A 482 -6.67 52.37 19.60
CA TRP A 482 -6.61 53.54 20.45
C TRP A 482 -7.28 54.77 19.82
N THR A 483 -7.15 54.94 18.50
CA THR A 483 -7.83 56.00 17.76
C THR A 483 -9.35 55.84 17.86
N ASN A 484 -9.86 54.62 17.68
CA ASN A 484 -11.29 54.34 17.83
C ASN A 484 -11.78 54.64 19.25
N ARG A 485 -11.02 54.25 20.29
CA ARG A 485 -11.38 54.53 21.69
C ARG A 485 -11.44 56.03 21.98
N ILE A 486 -10.49 56.81 21.46
CA ILE A 486 -10.52 58.28 21.58
C ILE A 486 -11.76 58.84 20.88
N GLN A 487 -12.03 58.42 19.64
CA GLN A 487 -13.19 58.90 18.89
C GLN A 487 -14.52 58.55 19.57
N ILE A 488 -14.66 57.33 20.11
CA ILE A 488 -15.85 56.95 20.89
C ILE A 488 -16.00 57.86 22.11
N ALA A 489 -14.94 58.08 22.88
CA ALA A 489 -15.01 58.94 24.06
C ALA A 489 -15.35 60.40 23.73
N GLU A 490 -14.93 60.91 22.57
CA GLU A 490 -15.26 62.26 22.08
C GLU A 490 -16.69 62.35 21.53
N ASP A 491 -17.15 61.32 20.82
CA ASP A 491 -18.42 61.35 20.08
C ASP A 491 -19.61 60.87 20.92
N ARG A 492 -19.37 60.02 21.94
CA ARG A 492 -20.44 59.40 22.73
C ARG A 492 -21.34 60.44 23.41
N PRO A 493 -20.83 61.51 24.06
CA PRO A 493 -21.68 62.53 24.65
C PRO A 493 -22.58 63.24 23.64
N ILE A 494 -22.10 63.45 22.41
CA ILE A 494 -22.89 64.06 21.33
C ILE A 494 -24.05 63.14 20.93
N LEU A 495 -23.78 61.83 20.85
CA LEU A 495 -24.79 60.85 20.50
C LEU A 495 -25.81 60.66 21.64
N ASP A 496 -25.35 60.60 22.90
CA ASP A 496 -26.23 60.49 24.07
C ASP A 496 -27.12 61.74 24.21
N GLU A 497 -26.59 62.96 23.99
CA GLU A 497 -27.39 64.20 23.98
C GLU A 497 -28.40 64.21 22.83
N ALA A 498 -28.00 63.71 21.65
CA ALA A 498 -28.92 63.56 20.52
C ALA A 498 -30.05 62.57 20.83
N GLU A 499 -29.73 61.45 21.47
CA GLU A 499 -30.73 60.48 21.96
C GLU A 499 -31.68 61.12 22.97
N GLU A 500 -31.20 61.91 23.92
CA GLU A 500 -32.04 62.60 24.89
C GLU A 500 -32.99 63.61 24.23
N LEU A 501 -32.51 64.39 23.24
CA LEU A 501 -33.34 65.28 22.44
C LEU A 501 -34.44 64.50 21.69
N ALA A 502 -34.12 63.33 21.15
CA ALA A 502 -35.10 62.49 20.48
C ALA A 502 -36.17 61.98 21.46
N TYR A 503 -35.76 61.53 22.65
CA TYR A 503 -36.69 61.12 23.71
C TYR A 503 -37.64 62.24 24.17
N GLN A 504 -37.19 63.49 24.11
CA GLN A 504 -38.02 64.67 24.40
C GLN A 504 -38.95 65.08 23.24
N GLY A 505 -38.97 64.32 22.13
CA GLY A 505 -39.76 64.59 20.93
C GLY A 505 -39.15 65.62 19.98
N ARG A 506 -37.93 66.12 20.26
CA ARG A 506 -37.21 67.11 19.43
C ARG A 506 -36.39 66.45 18.33
N LEU A 507 -37.05 65.65 17.49
CA LEU A 507 -36.42 64.76 16.51
C LEU A 507 -35.52 65.49 15.49
N SER A 508 -35.91 66.70 15.05
CA SER A 508 -35.08 67.50 14.13
C SER A 508 -33.75 67.94 14.74
N ASP A 509 -33.75 68.30 16.02
CA ASP A 509 -32.56 68.73 16.75
C ASP A 509 -31.64 67.53 17.04
N ALA A 510 -32.24 66.39 17.42
CA ALA A 510 -31.53 65.13 17.59
C ALA A 510 -30.79 64.68 16.32
N ILE A 511 -31.48 64.70 15.18
CA ILE A 511 -30.89 64.36 13.88
C ILE A 511 -29.73 65.30 13.54
N ALA A 512 -29.92 66.61 13.71
CA ALA A 512 -28.88 67.61 13.43
C ALA A 512 -27.65 67.44 14.34
N LEU A 513 -27.86 67.08 15.62
CA LEU A 513 -26.78 66.86 16.58
C LEU A 513 -26.00 65.58 16.29
N ALA A 514 -26.67 64.45 16.08
CA ALA A 514 -26.04 63.19 15.72
C ALA A 514 -25.32 63.26 14.35
N ALA A 515 -25.82 64.07 13.42
CA ALA A 515 -25.17 64.28 12.11
C ALA A 515 -23.80 64.97 12.21
N ARG A 516 -23.45 65.57 13.36
CA ARG A 516 -22.11 66.14 13.60
C ARG A 516 -21.02 65.08 13.70
N ILE A 517 -21.36 63.81 13.96
CA ILE A 517 -20.41 62.70 13.99
C ILE A 517 -20.00 62.40 12.54
N ALA A 518 -18.76 62.77 12.19
CA ALA A 518 -18.27 62.71 10.82
C ALA A 518 -18.07 61.27 10.29
N SER A 519 -18.16 61.11 8.96
CA SER A 519 -17.91 59.84 8.28
C SER A 519 -16.49 59.31 8.54
N GLY A 520 -16.37 58.04 8.90
CA GLY A 520 -15.09 57.39 9.18
C GLY A 520 -14.66 57.42 10.66
N ARG A 521 -15.44 58.07 11.53
CA ARG A 521 -15.27 57.98 12.99
C ARG A 521 -15.93 56.71 13.54
N ALA A 522 -15.48 56.27 14.72
CA ALA A 522 -15.91 55.02 15.32
C ALA A 522 -17.43 54.90 15.55
N LEU A 523 -18.11 55.97 16.01
CA LEU A 523 -19.56 55.96 16.26
C LEU A 523 -20.41 56.35 15.03
N TYR A 524 -19.81 56.60 13.87
CA TYR A 524 -20.54 57.09 12.69
C TYR A 524 -21.70 56.19 12.27
N ARG A 525 -21.50 54.86 12.28
CA ARG A 525 -22.57 53.91 11.90
C ARG A 525 -23.72 53.92 12.88
N GLU A 526 -23.42 54.00 14.18
CA GLU A 526 -24.43 54.06 15.23
C GLU A 526 -25.25 55.35 15.11
N ALA A 527 -24.58 56.49 14.95
CA ALA A 527 -25.22 57.78 14.72
C ALA A 527 -26.12 57.78 13.47
N ARG A 528 -25.67 57.18 12.35
CA ARG A 528 -26.49 57.09 11.12
C ARG A 528 -27.72 56.20 11.30
N ASN A 529 -27.60 55.12 12.06
CA ASN A 529 -28.75 54.27 12.37
C ASN A 529 -29.78 55.03 13.23
N ALA A 530 -29.32 55.73 14.27
CA ALA A 530 -30.18 56.54 15.12
C ALA A 530 -30.90 57.64 14.31
N ILE A 531 -30.17 58.38 13.47
CA ILE A 531 -30.74 59.37 12.55
C ILE A 531 -31.83 58.77 11.67
N SER A 532 -31.59 57.60 11.09
CA SER A 532 -32.57 56.94 10.21
C SER A 532 -33.87 56.59 10.95
N ILE A 533 -33.78 56.19 12.23
CA ILE A 533 -34.95 55.86 13.05
C ILE A 533 -35.75 57.13 13.35
N TRP A 534 -35.07 58.18 13.84
CA TRP A 534 -35.72 59.45 14.18
C TRP A 534 -36.31 60.16 12.96
N ASP A 535 -35.69 60.01 11.78
CA ASP A 535 -36.22 60.57 10.54
C ASP A 535 -37.54 59.91 10.13
N ALA A 536 -37.62 58.58 10.25
CA ALA A 536 -38.84 57.82 10.01
C ALA A 536 -39.94 58.13 11.03
N GLU A 537 -39.59 58.23 12.32
CA GLU A 537 -40.53 58.59 13.38
C GLU A 537 -41.09 59.99 13.19
N ARG A 538 -40.24 60.96 12.84
CA ARG A 538 -40.65 62.34 12.53
C ARG A 538 -41.63 62.38 11.35
N ALA A 539 -41.34 61.64 10.28
CA ALA A 539 -42.23 61.56 9.13
C ALA A 539 -43.59 60.94 9.48
N TYR A 540 -43.60 59.92 10.34
CA TYR A 540 -44.83 59.29 10.85
C TYR A 540 -45.65 60.23 11.73
N ILE A 541 -45.03 60.98 12.66
CA ILE A 541 -45.74 61.98 13.47
C ILE A 541 -46.34 63.07 12.58
N GLN A 542 -45.61 63.50 11.55
CA GLN A 542 -46.11 64.49 10.59
C GLN A 542 -47.30 63.98 9.77
N SER A 543 -47.33 62.69 9.39
CA SER A 543 -48.48 62.13 8.66
C SER A 543 -49.73 62.01 9.54
N LEU A 544 -49.58 61.86 10.86
CA LEU A 544 -50.70 61.90 11.82
C LEU A 544 -51.26 63.31 12.06
N GLN A 545 -50.51 64.37 11.72
CA GLN A 545 -50.92 65.76 11.88
C GLN A 545 -51.50 66.38 10.60
N GLN A 546 -51.53 65.64 9.49
CA GLN A 546 -52.32 66.03 8.33
C GLN A 546 -53.81 65.80 8.62
N PRO A 547 -54.70 66.76 8.35
CA PRO A 547 -56.13 66.55 8.51
C PRO A 547 -56.57 65.40 7.59
N ILE A 548 -57.39 64.50 8.13
CA ILE A 548 -58.18 63.59 7.29
C ILE A 548 -59.13 64.51 6.52
N ASP A 549 -58.93 64.67 5.22
CA ASP A 549 -59.95 65.22 4.33
C ASP A 549 -61.14 64.26 4.33
N ASP A 550 -62.11 64.53 5.20
CA ASP A 550 -63.51 64.19 4.94
C ASP A 550 -63.99 65.14 3.85
N ASP A 551 -63.84 64.72 2.58
CA ASP A 551 -64.62 65.33 1.50
C ASP A 551 -65.70 64.35 1.03
N TYR A 552 -66.92 64.87 1.18
CA TYR A 552 -68.22 64.28 0.93
C TYR A 552 -68.45 63.98 -0.57
N TYR A 553 -69.41 63.09 -0.81
CA TYR A 553 -70.10 62.86 -2.07
C TYR A 553 -70.54 64.14 -2.80
N GLU A 554 -70.35 64.19 -4.11
CA GLU A 554 -71.42 64.63 -5.02
C GLU A 554 -71.31 63.95 -6.40
N GLU A 555 -72.47 63.47 -6.83
CA GLU A 555 -72.81 62.71 -8.01
C GLU A 555 -73.26 63.68 -9.11
N ASP A 556 -72.75 63.55 -10.34
CA ASP A 556 -73.36 63.93 -11.64
C ASP A 556 -72.27 63.74 -12.73
N GLY A 557 -72.45 63.07 -13.87
CA GLY A 557 -73.66 62.80 -14.62
C GLY A 557 -73.66 63.54 -15.97
N HIS A 558 -72.77 63.21 -16.93
CA HIS A 558 -72.96 63.54 -18.38
C HIS A 558 -71.95 62.77 -19.25
N TYR A 559 -72.35 61.79 -20.07
CA TYR A 559 -72.98 61.85 -21.42
C TYR A 559 -72.09 62.43 -22.55
N ASP A 560 -71.53 61.49 -23.33
CA ASP A 560 -71.39 61.35 -24.79
C ASP A 560 -70.83 62.43 -25.75
N HIS A 561 -70.27 61.85 -26.84
CA HIS A 561 -69.88 62.33 -28.19
C HIS A 561 -68.43 62.86 -28.32
N GLU A 562 -67.55 62.34 -29.18
CA GLU A 562 -67.64 61.61 -30.47
C GLU A 562 -66.53 60.54 -30.61
#